data_AF-A0AAV5PIQ5-F1
#
_entry.id   AF-A0AAV5PIQ5-F1
#
_cell.length_a   1.000
_cell.length_b   1.000
_cell.length_c   1.000
_cell.angle_alpha   90.00
_cell.angle_beta   90.00
_cell.angle_gamma   90.00
#
_symmetry.space_group_name_H-M   'P 1'
#
loop_
_entity.id
_entity.type
_entity.pdbx_description
1 polymer ?
#
loop_
_entity_poly.entity_id
_entity_poly.type
_entity_poly.pdbx_seq_one_letter_code
_entity_poly.pdbx_strand_id
1 'polypeptide(L)' 'MLDEDSTKGVIVIESVNADQAQRANEAMSDLKELLGEFFGIKRDKSVILPKDAPSVDVD' A
#
# COMPACT_ATOMS: atom_id res chain seq x y z
N MET A 1 -13.57 -0.96 -6.08
CA MET A 1 -13.73 0.09 -5.04
C MET A 1 -14.20 -0.64 -3.79
N LEU A 2 -13.71 -0.28 -2.60
CA LEU A 2 -14.15 -0.93 -1.36
C LEU A 2 -15.59 -0.50 -1.04
N ASP A 3 -16.40 -1.43 -0.57
CA ASP A 3 -17.78 -1.26 -0.11
C ASP A 3 -17.93 -1.71 1.35
N GLU A 4 -19.15 -1.66 1.88
CA GLU A 4 -19.47 -2.00 3.27
C GLU A 4 -19.19 -3.47 3.62
N ASP A 5 -19.16 -4.35 2.61
CA ASP A 5 -18.88 -5.78 2.77
C ASP A 5 -17.38 -6.11 2.59
N SER A 6 -16.57 -5.12 2.23
CA SER A 6 -15.15 -5.31 1.94
C SER A 6 -14.34 -5.58 3.20
N THR A 7 -13.85 -6.80 3.34
CA THR A 7 -13.02 -7.25 4.47
C THR A 7 -11.52 -7.11 4.24
N LYS A 8 -11.10 -6.94 2.98
CA LYS A 8 -9.69 -6.83 2.56
C LYS A 8 -9.53 -5.69 1.56
N GLY A 9 -8.40 -4.99 1.63
CA GLY A 9 -8.06 -3.91 0.71
C GLY A 9 -6.60 -3.99 0.28
N VAL A 10 -6.35 -3.70 -1.00
CA VAL A 10 -5.00 -3.56 -1.57
C VAL A 10 -4.82 -2.12 -2.01
N ILE A 11 -3.73 -1.50 -1.56
CA ILE A 11 -3.38 -0.12 -1.88
C ILE A 11 -2.09 -0.14 -2.69
N VAL A 12 -2.12 0.50 -3.86
CA VAL A 12 -0.99 0.57 -4.79
C VAL A 12 -0.73 2.02 -5.13
N ILE A 13 0.53 2.45 -5.03
CA ILE A 13 1.00 3.75 -5.53
C ILE A 13 2.03 3.48 -6.61
N GLU A 14 1.75 3.94 -7.83
CA GLU A 14 2.68 3.84 -8.94
C GLU A 14 3.69 5.01 -8.92
N SER A 15 4.92 4.75 -9.36
CA SER A 15 5.97 5.74 -9.49
C SER A 15 6.84 5.43 -10.70
N VAL A 16 7.18 6.44 -11.49
CA VAL A 16 7.96 6.29 -12.73
C VAL A 16 9.41 6.77 -12.60
N ASN A 17 9.77 7.37 -11.47
CA ASN A 17 11.15 7.81 -11.17
C ASN A 17 11.47 7.71 -9.67
N ALA A 18 12.75 7.92 -9.33
CA ALA A 18 13.26 7.77 -7.97
C ALA A 18 12.62 8.74 -6.96
N ASP A 19 12.44 10.00 -7.34
CA ASP A 19 11.85 11.01 -6.47
C ASP A 19 10.37 10.70 -6.17
N GLN A 20 9.63 10.20 -7.15
CA GLN A 20 8.26 9.73 -6.96
C GLN A 20 8.22 8.49 -6.07
N ALA A 21 9.12 7.54 -6.27
CA ALA A 21 9.21 6.33 -5.45
C ALA A 21 9.51 6.67 -3.99
N GLN A 22 10.38 7.64 -3.73
CA GLN A 22 10.63 8.13 -2.38
C GLN A 22 9.36 8.70 -1.73
N ARG A 23 8.67 9.63 -2.42
CA ARG A 23 7.42 10.22 -1.90
C ARG A 23 6.32 9.17 -1.71
N ALA A 24 6.24 8.18 -2.59
CA ALA A 24 5.30 7.08 -2.46
C ALA A 24 5.59 6.22 -1.22
N ASN A 25 6.86 5.93 -0.95
CA ASN A 25 7.27 5.19 0.24
C ASN A 25 6.94 5.95 1.53
N GLU A 26 7.19 7.26 1.56
CA GLU A 26 6.82 8.14 2.68
C GLU A 26 5.29 8.13 2.89
N ALA A 27 4.50 8.34 1.83
CA ALA A 27 3.04 8.31 1.90
C ALA A 27 2.47 6.96 2.37
N MET A 28 3.05 5.83 1.93
CA MET A 28 2.65 4.49 2.40
C MET A 28 3.00 4.24 3.86
N SER A 29 4.08 4.85 4.36
CA SER A 29 4.45 4.79 5.78
C SER A 29 3.44 5.55 6.63
N ASP A 30 3.13 6.79 6.24
CA ASP A 30 2.16 7.63 6.96
C ASP A 30 0.76 7.00 6.94
N LEU A 31 0.34 6.48 5.78
CA LEU A 31 -0.95 5.81 5.63
C LEU A 31 -1.06 4.58 6.55
N LYS A 32 0.01 3.81 6.71
CA LYS A 32 0.02 2.68 7.66
C LYS A 32 -0.22 3.15 9.09
N GLU A 33 0.42 4.24 9.52
CA GLU A 33 0.24 4.77 10.87
C GLU A 33 -1.20 5.23 11.08
N LEU A 34 -1.76 5.99 10.14
CA LEU A 34 -3.15 6.44 10.17
C LEU A 34 -4.15 5.28 10.20
N LEU A 35 -3.95 4.24 9.39
CA LEU A 35 -4.81 3.05 9.39
C LEU A 35 -4.78 2.31 10.73
N GLY A 36 -3.62 2.25 11.37
CA GLY A 36 -3.47 1.67 12.70
C GLY A 36 -4.15 2.52 13.79
N GLU A 37 -3.96 3.83 13.76
CA GLU A 37 -4.47 4.76 14.78
C GLU A 37 -6.00 4.91 14.73
N PHE A 38 -6.56 5.16 13.54
CA PHE A 38 -7.97 5.51 13.40
C PHE A 38 -8.89 4.31 13.24
N PHE A 39 -8.41 3.22 12.64
CA PHE A 39 -9.23 2.07 12.29
C PHE A 39 -8.80 0.77 12.99
N GLY A 40 -7.69 0.79 13.75
CA GLY A 40 -7.15 -0.42 14.38
C GLY A 40 -6.68 -1.48 13.37
N ILE A 41 -6.49 -1.10 12.11
CA ILE A 41 -6.13 -2.03 11.03
C ILE A 41 -4.61 -2.23 11.06
N LYS A 42 -4.19 -3.49 11.16
CA LYS A 42 -2.79 -3.86 10.97
C LYS A 42 -2.56 -4.23 9.51
N ARG A 43 -1.60 -3.57 8.85
CA ARG A 43 -1.14 -3.98 7.53
C ARG A 43 -0.65 -5.43 7.57
N ASP A 44 -1.02 -6.21 6.56
CA ASP A 44 -0.54 -7.59 6.40
C ASP A 44 0.82 -7.63 5.70
N LYS A 45 0.87 -7.16 4.45
CA LYS A 45 2.09 -7.15 3.62
C LYS A 45 2.38 -5.74 3.07
N SER A 46 3.66 -5.43 2.88
CA SER A 46 4.15 -4.22 2.21
C SER A 46 5.22 -4.65 1.21
N VAL A 47 4.95 -4.47 -0.08
CA VAL A 47 5.80 -5.00 -1.15
C VAL A 47 6.02 -3.91 -2.20
N ILE A 48 7.25 -3.80 -2.67
CA ILE A 48 7.59 -2.97 -3.83
C ILE A 48 7.43 -3.85 -5.07
N LEU A 49 6.69 -3.38 -6.07
CA LEU A 49 6.51 -4.05 -7.35
C LEU A 49 7.50 -3.47 -8.37
N PRO A 50 8.67 -4.09 -8.58
CA PRO A 50 9.64 -3.58 -9.52
C PRO A 50 9.19 -3.88 -10.96
N LYS A 51 9.73 -3.12 -11.92
CA LYS A 51 9.34 -3.21 -13.35
C LYS A 51 9.52 -4.61 -13.95
N ASP A 52 10.56 -5.31 -13.51
CA ASP A 52 10.92 -6.66 -13.95
C ASP A 52 10.03 -7.75 -13.35
N ALA A 53 9.36 -7.47 -12.23
CA ALA A 53 8.42 -8.39 -11.58
C ALA A 53 7.24 -7.62 -10.92
N PRO A 54 6.28 -7.10 -11.71
CA PRO A 54 5.23 -6.23 -11.21
C PRO A 54 4.05 -7.00 -10.60
N SER A 55 4.31 -8.08 -9.86
CA SER A 55 3.29 -8.98 -9.32
C SER A 55 3.59 -9.40 -7.88
N VAL A 56 2.54 -9.55 -7.07
CA VAL A 56 2.61 -10.09 -5.71
C VAL A 56 1.36 -10.90 -5.41
N ASP A 57 1.53 -12.00 -4.70
CA ASP A 57 0.41 -12.80 -4.20
C ASP A 57 -0.18 -12.19 -2.92
N VAL A 58 -1.48 -11.95 -2.95
CA VAL A 58 -2.28 -11.47 -1.81
C VAL A 58 -3.22 -12.60 -1.37
N ASP A 59 -3.16 -12.97 -0.09
CA ASP A 59 -3.97 -14.04 0.51
C ASP A 59 -5.32 -13.51 1.01
#